data_AF-A0A2K2U0L4-F1
#
_entry.id   AF-A0A2K2U0L4-F1
#
_cell.length_a   1.000
_cell.length_b   1.000
_cell.length_c   1.000
_cell.angle_alpha   90.00
_cell.angle_beta   90.00
_cell.angle_gamma   90.00
#
_symmetry.space_group_name_H-M   'P 1'
#
loop_
_entity.id
_entity.type
_entity.pdbx_description
1 polymer ?
#
loop_
_entity_poly.entity_id
_entity_poly.type
_entity_poly.pdbx_seq_one_letter_code
_entity_poly.pdbx_strand_id
1 'polypeptide(L)'
;MTAYIELINRDVVLLPYTLGNGSRLNKEVYFQLPWVRMIQDHTVSILGWIQFEKVKWLQNNNPEVPGLVYKLAPMDEKMRKLNHVRKLWEGILELQEVRDVFTGDPVEPKQYDVDHFIPWSFVMNDELWNLMPMDSSLNSSKNNRLPYWSPYFGRFAGNQYILYELIHEKEGIRKLYERCYKDNLHSLWAGQELYRKGNTREEFCDILQKNMQPVYDSARRQGYEIWNWQGSRR
;
A
#
# COMPACT_ATOMS: atom_id res chain seq x y z
N MET A 1 7.67 42.80 21.02
CA MET A 1 7.23 41.86 19.96
C MET A 1 6.37 42.56 18.91
N THR A 2 5.22 43.17 19.25
CA THR A 2 4.38 43.90 18.27
C THR A 2 5.14 44.98 17.49
N ALA A 3 5.83 45.90 18.17
CA ALA A 3 6.61 46.96 17.52
C ALA A 3 7.75 46.43 16.63
N TYR A 4 8.28 45.24 16.93
CA TYR A 4 9.32 44.58 16.12
C TYR A 4 8.74 43.96 14.84
N ILE A 5 7.55 43.34 14.94
CA ILE A 5 6.80 42.80 13.80
C ILE A 5 6.40 43.94 12.85
N GLU A 6 5.95 45.08 13.39
CA GLU A 6 5.59 46.26 12.60
C GLU A 6 6.78 46.83 11.84
N LEU A 7 7.93 46.95 12.51
CA LEU A 7 9.17 47.41 11.89
C LEU A 7 9.60 46.50 10.72
N ILE A 8 9.62 45.18 10.93
CA ILE A 8 9.94 44.22 9.86
C ILE A 8 8.93 44.32 8.72
N ASN A 9 7.63 44.37 9.03
CA ASN A 9 6.56 44.43 8.04
C ASN A 9 6.66 45.67 7.15
N ARG A 10 7.11 46.80 7.72
CA ARG A 10 7.24 48.07 7.01
C ARG A 10 8.55 48.17 6.23
N ASP A 11 9.67 47.79 6.86
CA ASP A 11 11.00 48.18 6.41
C ASP A 11 11.82 47.04 5.79
N VAL A 12 11.40 45.78 5.96
CA VAL A 12 12.17 44.60 5.52
C VAL A 12 11.39 43.76 4.53
N VAL A 13 10.23 43.25 4.92
CA VAL A 13 9.41 42.36 4.09
C VAL A 13 7.95 42.43 4.51
N LEU A 14 7.04 42.42 3.55
CA LEU A 14 5.61 42.32 3.84
C LEU A 14 5.31 40.97 4.51
N LEU A 15 4.92 40.99 5.77
CA LEU A 15 4.59 39.80 6.54
C LEU A 15 3.16 39.31 6.22
N PRO A 16 2.86 38.02 6.44
CA PRO A 16 1.52 37.47 6.20
C PRO A 16 0.43 38.11 7.06
N TYR A 17 0.78 38.51 8.27
CA TYR A 17 -0.11 39.17 9.21
C TYR A 17 0.63 40.16 10.10
N THR A 18 -0.11 41.12 10.64
CA THR A 18 0.32 41.98 11.74
C THR A 18 -0.58 41.78 12.96
N LEU A 19 -0.17 42.31 14.10
CA LEU A 19 -0.87 42.16 15.36
C LEU A 19 -1.47 43.50 15.80
N GLY A 20 -2.71 43.50 16.27
CA GLY A 20 -3.33 44.69 16.84
C GLY A 20 -2.85 45.03 18.25
N ASN A 21 -3.40 46.12 18.80
CA ASN A 21 -3.03 46.64 20.13
C ASN A 21 -3.74 45.95 21.30
N GLY A 22 -4.73 45.08 21.01
CA GLY A 22 -5.40 44.28 22.02
C GLY A 22 -4.43 43.37 22.81
N SER A 23 -4.80 43.06 24.05
CA SER A 23 -3.97 42.28 24.97
C SER A 23 -4.63 40.97 25.39
N ARG A 24 -3.81 39.97 25.73
CA ARG A 24 -4.25 38.64 26.19
C ARG A 24 -5.25 38.01 25.21
N LEU A 25 -6.45 37.66 25.68
CA LEU A 25 -7.51 37.04 24.89
C LEU A 25 -8.09 37.97 23.81
N ASN A 26 -7.88 39.29 23.95
CA ASN A 26 -8.35 40.28 22.97
C ASN A 26 -7.28 40.58 21.91
N LYS A 27 -6.29 39.70 21.72
CA LYS A 27 -5.24 39.92 20.73
C LYS A 27 -5.81 39.78 19.32
N GLU A 28 -5.66 40.83 18.53
CA GLU A 28 -6.12 40.87 17.14
C GLU A 28 -5.00 40.46 16.17
N VAL A 29 -5.39 39.79 15.09
CA VAL A 29 -4.50 39.40 13.98
C VAL A 29 -5.10 39.95 12.70
N TYR A 30 -4.31 40.74 11.96
CA TYR A 30 -4.73 41.35 10.70
C TYR A 30 -3.94 40.75 9.55
N PHE A 31 -4.62 40.05 8.66
CA PHE A 31 -3.99 39.44 7.49
C PHE A 31 -3.78 40.47 6.38
N GLN A 32 -2.60 40.43 5.76
CA GLN A 32 -2.27 41.32 4.66
C GLN A 32 -2.90 40.80 3.36
N LEU A 33 -3.60 41.69 2.64
CA LEU A 33 -4.38 41.35 1.45
C LEU A 33 -3.58 40.56 0.37
N PRO A 34 -2.31 40.92 0.06
CA PRO A 34 -1.51 40.17 -0.91
C PRO A 34 -1.29 38.71 -0.52
N TRP A 35 -1.10 38.43 0.77
CA TRP A 35 -0.94 37.07 1.29
C TRP A 35 -2.24 36.29 1.28
N VAL A 36 -3.36 36.95 1.59
CA VAL A 36 -4.70 36.34 1.45
C VAL A 36 -4.94 35.90 0.01
N ARG A 37 -4.64 36.78 -0.96
CA ARG A 37 -4.77 36.46 -2.39
C ARG A 37 -3.87 35.31 -2.80
N MET A 38 -2.59 35.34 -2.42
CA MET A 38 -1.66 34.24 -2.71
C MET A 38 -2.15 32.90 -2.14
N ILE A 39 -2.66 32.88 -0.91
CA ILE A 39 -3.24 31.67 -0.32
C ILE A 39 -4.46 31.22 -1.11
N GLN A 40 -5.35 32.12 -1.50
CA GLN A 40 -6.54 31.82 -2.31
C GLN A 40 -6.15 31.23 -3.68
N ASP A 41 -5.24 31.89 -4.39
CA ASP A 41 -4.76 31.48 -5.71
C ASP A 41 -4.07 30.11 -5.69
N HIS A 42 -3.44 29.74 -4.56
CA HIS A 42 -2.73 28.48 -4.38
C HIS A 42 -3.41 27.51 -3.41
N THR A 43 -4.69 27.73 -3.09
CA THR A 43 -5.40 26.98 -2.04
C THR A 43 -5.36 25.46 -2.27
N VAL A 44 -5.51 25.00 -3.51
CA VAL A 44 -5.47 23.57 -3.86
C VAL A 44 -4.13 22.95 -3.48
N SER A 45 -3.02 23.59 -3.87
CA SER A 45 -1.66 23.10 -3.58
C SER A 45 -1.35 23.15 -2.08
N ILE A 46 -1.72 24.25 -1.40
CA ILE A 46 -1.49 24.43 0.03
C ILE A 46 -2.27 23.37 0.83
N LEU A 47 -3.56 23.16 0.52
CA LEU A 47 -4.37 22.14 1.17
C LEU A 47 -3.84 20.73 0.88
N GLY A 48 -3.42 20.46 -0.36
CA GLY A 48 -2.78 19.19 -0.71
C GLY A 48 -1.53 18.93 0.12
N TRP A 49 -0.66 19.93 0.29
CA TRP A 49 0.54 19.83 1.13
C TRP A 49 0.21 19.65 2.62
N ILE A 50 -0.75 20.39 3.16
CA ILE A 50 -1.20 20.23 4.56
C ILE A 50 -1.70 18.80 4.81
N GLN A 51 -2.50 18.26 3.89
CA GLN A 51 -2.99 16.89 4.01
C GLN A 51 -1.83 15.88 3.96
N PHE A 52 -0.87 16.09 3.06
CA PHE A 52 0.32 15.24 2.97
C PHE A 52 1.18 15.25 4.24
N GLU A 53 1.41 16.41 4.87
CA GLU A 53 2.17 16.48 6.13
C GLU A 53 1.40 15.86 7.31
N LYS A 54 0.07 16.03 7.37
CA LYS A 54 -0.78 15.33 8.35
C LYS A 54 -0.68 13.82 8.19
N VAL A 55 -0.72 13.35 6.95
CA VAL A 55 -0.56 11.95 6.56
C VAL A 55 0.79 11.39 7.02
N LYS A 56 1.90 12.10 6.76
CA LYS A 56 3.23 11.71 7.22
C LYS A 56 3.28 11.63 8.74
N TRP A 57 2.75 12.64 9.42
CA TRP A 57 2.70 12.66 10.88
C TRP A 57 1.92 11.46 11.41
N LEU A 58 0.75 11.14 10.84
CA LEU A 58 -0.04 9.97 11.22
C LEU A 58 0.73 8.66 11.00
N GLN A 59 1.38 8.48 9.85
CA GLN A 59 2.15 7.29 9.54
C GLN A 59 3.36 7.13 10.48
N ASN A 60 4.08 8.21 10.79
CA ASN A 60 5.23 8.19 11.69
C ASN A 60 4.84 7.81 13.12
N ASN A 61 3.66 8.20 13.58
CA ASN A 61 3.15 7.84 14.91
C ASN A 61 2.53 6.44 14.96
N ASN A 62 2.32 5.79 13.82
CA ASN A 62 1.66 4.49 13.70
C ASN A 62 2.42 3.60 12.70
N PRO A 63 3.71 3.29 12.95
CA PRO A 63 4.57 2.59 11.98
C PRO A 63 4.05 1.19 11.62
N GLU A 64 3.31 0.57 12.55
CA GLU A 64 2.75 -0.77 12.40
C GLU A 64 1.52 -0.81 11.45
N VAL A 65 0.97 0.34 11.06
CA VAL A 65 -0.24 0.43 10.23
C VAL A 65 0.14 0.96 8.85
N PRO A 66 0.26 0.10 7.83
CA PRO A 66 0.54 0.58 6.48
C PRO A 66 -0.67 1.31 5.89
N GLY A 67 -0.39 2.21 4.95
CA GLY A 67 -1.40 2.81 4.08
C GLY A 67 -2.42 3.70 4.81
N LEU A 68 -2.05 4.31 5.94
CA LEU A 68 -2.98 5.12 6.77
C LEU A 68 -3.70 6.23 5.98
N VAL A 69 -3.00 6.82 5.02
CA VAL A 69 -3.55 7.82 4.08
C VAL A 69 -4.82 7.33 3.40
N TYR A 70 -4.75 6.10 2.91
CA TYR A 70 -5.81 5.46 2.16
C TYR A 70 -6.96 5.01 3.07
N LYS A 71 -6.71 4.85 4.38
CA LYS A 71 -7.75 4.54 5.37
C LYS A 71 -8.59 5.76 5.76
N LEU A 72 -8.07 6.97 5.52
CA LEU A 72 -8.75 8.22 5.83
C LEU A 72 -9.49 8.81 4.63
N ALA A 73 -9.07 8.43 3.42
CA ALA A 73 -9.75 8.79 2.19
C ALA A 73 -11.04 7.95 2.04
N PRO A 74 -12.11 8.50 1.43
CA PRO A 74 -13.25 7.70 1.02
C PRO A 74 -12.79 6.55 0.11
N MET A 75 -13.28 5.34 0.35
CA MET A 75 -13.00 4.21 -0.54
C MET A 75 -13.56 4.51 -1.94
N ASP A 76 -12.68 4.63 -2.93
CA ASP A 76 -13.03 4.76 -4.35
C ASP A 76 -12.72 3.43 -5.06
N GLU A 77 -13.65 2.92 -5.86
CA GLU A 77 -13.45 1.72 -6.69
C GLU A 77 -12.21 1.86 -7.61
N LYS A 78 -11.82 3.09 -7.98
CA LYS A 78 -10.61 3.36 -8.76
C LYS A 78 -9.32 3.05 -8.01
N MET A 79 -9.36 2.81 -6.69
CA MET A 79 -8.19 2.46 -5.89
C MET A 79 -7.66 1.05 -6.19
N ARG A 80 -8.52 0.14 -6.70
CA ARG A 80 -8.07 -1.20 -7.09
C ARG A 80 -7.45 -1.18 -8.49
N LYS A 81 -6.20 -1.60 -8.61
CA LYS A 81 -5.38 -1.67 -9.83
C LYS A 81 -4.86 -3.08 -10.08
N LEU A 82 -5.77 -4.07 -10.14
CA LEU A 82 -5.41 -5.48 -10.33
C LEU A 82 -5.22 -5.91 -11.80
N ASN A 83 -5.56 -5.07 -12.78
CA ASN A 83 -5.57 -5.47 -14.20
C ASN A 83 -4.18 -5.90 -14.70
N HIS A 84 -3.11 -5.24 -14.27
CA HIS A 84 -1.75 -5.61 -14.65
C HIS A 84 -1.31 -6.90 -13.96
N VAL A 85 -1.65 -7.06 -12.68
CA VAL A 85 -1.38 -8.28 -11.90
C VAL A 85 -2.11 -9.49 -12.46
N ARG A 86 -3.39 -9.35 -12.84
CA ARG A 86 -4.17 -10.43 -13.49
C ARG A 86 -3.50 -10.88 -14.79
N LYS A 87 -3.08 -9.95 -15.64
CA LYS A 87 -2.36 -10.28 -16.89
C LYS A 87 -1.01 -10.95 -16.64
N LEU A 88 -0.29 -10.54 -15.60
CA LEU A 88 0.97 -11.18 -15.21
C LEU A 88 0.73 -12.63 -14.81
N TRP A 89 -0.23 -12.89 -13.92
CA TRP A 89 -0.58 -14.25 -13.49
C TRP A 89 -1.19 -15.11 -14.60
N GLU A 90 -1.96 -14.54 -15.53
CA GLU A 90 -2.40 -15.24 -16.75
C GLU A 90 -1.19 -15.77 -17.54
N GLY A 91 -0.20 -14.93 -17.81
CA GLY A 91 1.01 -15.36 -18.52
C GLY A 91 1.82 -16.42 -17.76
N ILE A 92 1.82 -16.38 -16.43
CA ILE A 92 2.48 -17.39 -15.59
C ILE A 92 1.74 -18.73 -15.66
N LEU A 93 0.41 -18.72 -15.54
CA LEU A 93 -0.44 -19.91 -15.61
C LEU A 93 -0.38 -20.62 -16.97
N GLU A 94 -0.07 -19.89 -18.05
CA GLU A 94 0.17 -20.48 -19.38
C GLU A 94 1.49 -21.25 -19.47
N LEU A 95 2.44 -21.02 -18.55
CA LEU A 95 3.79 -21.57 -18.59
C LEU A 95 4.05 -22.60 -17.50
N GLN A 96 3.42 -22.46 -16.33
CA GLN A 96 3.69 -23.29 -15.16
C GLN A 96 2.43 -23.48 -14.32
N GLU A 97 2.28 -24.69 -13.76
CA GLU A 97 1.21 -24.98 -12.79
C GLU A 97 1.40 -24.12 -11.54
N VAL A 98 0.36 -23.34 -11.20
CA VAL A 98 0.24 -22.64 -9.92
C VAL A 98 -0.86 -23.33 -9.13
N ARG A 99 -0.63 -23.60 -7.85
CA ARG A 99 -1.59 -24.29 -7.00
C ARG A 99 -2.29 -23.32 -6.06
N ASP A 100 -3.58 -23.53 -5.82
CA ASP A 100 -4.31 -22.79 -4.81
C ASP A 100 -3.68 -23.06 -3.44
N VAL A 101 -3.43 -21.99 -2.69
CA VAL A 101 -2.69 -22.08 -1.41
C VAL A 101 -3.47 -22.89 -0.37
N PHE A 102 -4.80 -22.93 -0.45
CA PHE A 102 -5.63 -23.57 0.57
C PHE A 102 -5.92 -25.01 0.22
N THR A 103 -6.44 -25.27 -0.99
CA THR A 103 -6.79 -26.63 -1.41
C THR A 103 -5.58 -27.44 -1.86
N GLY A 104 -4.56 -26.78 -2.44
CA GLY A 104 -3.43 -27.43 -3.09
C GLY A 104 -3.75 -27.95 -4.50
N ASP A 105 -4.96 -27.71 -4.98
CA ASP A 105 -5.39 -28.05 -6.34
C ASP A 105 -4.78 -27.06 -7.36
N PRO A 106 -4.57 -27.46 -8.61
CA PRO A 106 -4.17 -26.53 -9.67
C PRO A 106 -5.19 -25.41 -9.84
N VAL A 107 -4.71 -24.17 -9.98
CA VAL A 107 -5.55 -23.02 -10.31
C VAL A 107 -5.96 -23.13 -11.78
N GLU A 108 -7.26 -23.12 -12.06
CA GLU A 108 -7.76 -23.17 -13.43
C GLU A 108 -7.53 -21.83 -14.15
N PRO A 109 -6.86 -21.83 -15.32
CA PRO A 109 -6.72 -20.63 -16.12
C PRO A 109 -8.09 -20.01 -16.45
N LYS A 110 -8.20 -18.68 -16.32
CA LYS A 110 -9.42 -17.89 -16.55
C LYS A 110 -10.57 -18.13 -15.57
N GLN A 111 -10.45 -19.08 -14.63
CA GLN A 111 -11.44 -19.34 -13.57
C GLN A 111 -10.83 -19.09 -12.19
N TYR A 112 -10.30 -17.88 -11.98
CA TYR A 112 -9.67 -17.48 -10.73
C TYR A 112 -9.81 -15.97 -10.48
N ASP A 113 -9.64 -15.59 -9.22
CA ASP A 113 -9.44 -14.20 -8.81
C ASP A 113 -8.03 -13.96 -8.27
N VAL A 114 -7.58 -12.71 -8.40
CA VAL A 114 -6.37 -12.28 -7.70
C VAL A 114 -6.77 -11.86 -6.28
N ASP A 115 -6.35 -12.61 -5.28
CA ASP A 115 -6.61 -12.33 -3.87
C ASP A 115 -5.34 -11.87 -3.13
N HIS A 116 -5.56 -11.17 -2.02
CA HIS A 116 -4.53 -10.74 -1.10
C HIS A 116 -4.31 -11.76 0.01
N PHE A 117 -3.06 -12.13 0.28
CA PHE A 117 -2.74 -12.99 1.43
C PHE A 117 -3.08 -12.28 2.75
N ILE A 118 -2.58 -11.06 2.93
CA ILE A 118 -2.97 -10.14 4.01
C ILE A 118 -4.09 -9.23 3.47
N PRO A 119 -5.26 -9.15 4.13
CA PRO A 119 -6.43 -8.42 3.63
C PRO A 119 -6.12 -7.03 3.07
N TRP A 120 -6.68 -6.73 1.89
CA TRP A 120 -6.52 -5.42 1.26
C TRP A 120 -6.99 -4.29 2.17
N SER A 121 -8.05 -4.47 2.96
CA SER A 121 -8.53 -3.47 3.92
C SER A 121 -7.50 -3.12 5.01
N PHE A 122 -6.48 -3.97 5.19
CA PHE A 122 -5.36 -3.71 6.09
C PHE A 122 -4.20 -3.00 5.39
N VAL A 123 -3.76 -3.54 4.24
CA VAL A 123 -2.59 -3.02 3.49
C VAL A 123 -2.91 -1.74 2.72
N MET A 124 -4.16 -1.62 2.27
CA MET A 124 -4.74 -0.53 1.49
C MET A 124 -4.01 -0.21 0.18
N ASN A 125 -3.28 -1.20 -0.36
CA ASN A 125 -2.59 -1.12 -1.65
C ASN A 125 -2.60 -2.51 -2.29
N ASP A 126 -2.70 -2.55 -3.62
CA ASP A 126 -2.58 -3.77 -4.41
C ASP A 126 -1.09 -4.10 -4.66
N GLU A 127 -0.34 -4.32 -3.59
CA GLU A 127 1.09 -4.65 -3.66
C GLU A 127 1.30 -6.08 -4.20
N LEU A 128 2.12 -6.22 -5.26
CA LEU A 128 2.33 -7.49 -5.97
C LEU A 128 2.81 -8.62 -5.05
N TRP A 129 3.67 -8.30 -4.09
CA TRP A 129 4.20 -9.27 -3.12
C TRP A 129 3.13 -9.88 -2.21
N ASN A 130 1.92 -9.32 -2.18
CA ASN A 130 0.78 -9.78 -1.40
C ASN A 130 -0.32 -10.42 -2.25
N LEU A 131 -0.16 -10.48 -3.57
CA LEU A 131 -1.21 -10.85 -4.54
C LEU A 131 -0.94 -12.17 -5.24
N MET A 132 -1.92 -13.06 -5.27
CA MET A 132 -1.81 -14.33 -5.99
C MET A 132 -3.15 -14.81 -6.58
N PRO A 133 -3.15 -15.75 -7.54
CA PRO A 133 -4.34 -16.43 -8.02
C PRO A 133 -4.95 -17.29 -6.91
N MET A 134 -6.27 -17.29 -6.84
CA MET A 134 -7.05 -18.08 -5.89
C MET A 134 -8.39 -18.43 -6.51
N ASP A 135 -8.96 -19.57 -6.12
CA ASP A 135 -10.33 -19.91 -6.47
C ASP A 135 -11.32 -18.84 -5.99
N SER A 136 -12.24 -18.42 -6.87
CA SER A 136 -13.20 -17.33 -6.58
C SER A 136 -14.13 -17.63 -5.40
N SER A 137 -14.53 -18.91 -5.22
CA SER A 137 -15.39 -19.30 -4.10
C SER A 137 -14.66 -19.20 -2.76
N LEU A 138 -13.37 -19.61 -2.75
CA LEU A 138 -12.52 -19.47 -1.59
C LEU A 138 -12.23 -18.01 -1.30
N ASN A 139 -11.93 -17.20 -2.32
CA ASN A 139 -11.68 -15.76 -2.19
C ASN A 139 -12.86 -15.07 -1.49
N SER A 140 -14.08 -15.33 -1.98
CA SER A 140 -15.31 -14.82 -1.38
C SER A 140 -15.52 -15.30 0.06
N SER A 141 -15.18 -16.57 0.36
CA SER A 141 -15.29 -17.14 1.71
C SER A 141 -14.26 -16.54 2.67
N LYS A 142 -13.02 -16.36 2.23
CA LYS A 142 -11.94 -15.78 3.04
C LYS A 142 -12.26 -14.34 3.43
N ASN A 143 -12.75 -13.52 2.48
CA ASN A 143 -13.09 -12.12 2.71
C ASN A 143 -11.88 -11.37 3.33
N ASN A 144 -12.12 -10.52 4.33
CA ASN A 144 -11.10 -9.77 5.06
C ASN A 144 -10.46 -10.57 6.20
N ARG A 145 -10.49 -11.91 6.18
CA ARG A 145 -9.84 -12.73 7.21
C ARG A 145 -8.43 -13.11 6.81
N LEU A 146 -7.57 -13.28 7.81
CA LEU A 146 -6.19 -13.72 7.64
C LEU A 146 -6.13 -15.25 7.49
N PRO A 147 -5.38 -15.80 6.53
CA PRO A 147 -5.10 -17.23 6.53
C PRO A 147 -4.18 -17.59 7.69
N TYR A 148 -4.21 -18.83 8.19
CA TYR A 148 -3.15 -19.28 9.11
C TYR A 148 -1.77 -19.11 8.47
N TRP A 149 -0.80 -18.58 9.22
CA TRP A 149 0.55 -18.39 8.68
C TRP A 149 1.16 -19.70 8.18
N SER A 150 1.18 -20.74 9.03
CA SER A 150 1.55 -22.09 8.62
C SER A 150 0.29 -22.95 8.45
N PRO A 151 0.16 -23.74 7.37
CA PRO A 151 1.15 -23.97 6.30
C PRO A 151 1.06 -23.00 5.11
N TYR A 152 0.09 -22.08 5.12
CA TYR A 152 -0.33 -21.37 3.90
C TYR A 152 0.70 -20.38 3.37
N PHE A 153 1.47 -19.72 4.24
CA PHE A 153 2.54 -18.82 3.82
C PHE A 153 3.59 -19.55 2.98
N GLY A 154 3.98 -20.77 3.36
CA GLY A 154 4.99 -21.54 2.60
C GLY A 154 4.53 -21.87 1.18
N ARG A 155 3.23 -22.16 1.00
CA ARG A 155 2.62 -22.38 -0.33
C ARG A 155 2.53 -21.07 -1.12
N PHE A 156 2.11 -19.99 -0.46
CA PHE A 156 2.07 -18.65 -1.04
C PHE A 156 3.45 -18.21 -1.55
N ALA A 157 4.48 -18.33 -0.71
CA ALA A 157 5.87 -18.01 -1.05
C ALA A 157 6.38 -18.88 -2.21
N GLY A 158 5.97 -20.15 -2.26
CA GLY A 158 6.24 -21.03 -3.39
C GLY A 158 5.68 -20.48 -4.71
N ASN A 159 4.41 -20.08 -4.74
CA ASN A 159 3.79 -19.48 -5.93
C ASN A 159 4.46 -18.15 -6.32
N GLN A 160 4.79 -17.30 -5.35
CA GLN A 160 5.53 -16.05 -5.60
C GLN A 160 6.93 -16.32 -6.18
N TYR A 161 7.58 -17.40 -5.77
CA TYR A 161 8.88 -17.79 -6.33
C TYR A 161 8.77 -18.23 -7.79
N ILE A 162 7.70 -18.93 -8.18
CA ILE A 162 7.43 -19.27 -9.59
C ILE A 162 7.34 -18.00 -10.44
N LEU A 163 6.60 -16.99 -9.95
CA LEU A 163 6.55 -15.67 -10.60
C LEU A 163 7.96 -15.08 -10.74
N TYR A 164 8.73 -15.08 -9.65
CA TYR A 164 10.10 -14.54 -9.62
C TYR A 164 11.05 -15.23 -10.61
N GLU A 165 10.99 -16.55 -10.76
CA GLU A 165 11.80 -17.25 -11.75
C GLU A 165 11.42 -16.82 -13.17
N LEU A 166 10.13 -16.83 -13.49
CA LEU A 166 9.64 -16.53 -14.83
C LEU A 166 9.87 -15.08 -15.26
N ILE A 167 9.85 -14.09 -14.35
CA ILE A 167 10.21 -12.70 -14.70
C ILE A 167 11.67 -12.57 -15.15
N HIS A 168 12.54 -13.49 -14.74
CA HIS A 168 13.97 -13.48 -15.07
C HIS A 168 14.33 -14.40 -16.24
N GLU A 169 13.50 -15.41 -16.53
CA GLU A 169 13.71 -16.36 -17.62
C GLU A 169 12.96 -16.01 -18.90
N LYS A 170 11.79 -15.38 -18.81
CA LYS A 170 10.88 -15.18 -19.94
C LYS A 170 10.65 -13.70 -20.18
N GLU A 171 11.17 -13.21 -21.31
CA GLU A 171 11.04 -11.80 -21.70
C GLU A 171 9.58 -11.32 -21.80
N GLY A 172 8.65 -12.19 -22.21
CA GLY A 172 7.23 -11.88 -22.21
C GLY A 172 6.66 -11.60 -20.82
N ILE A 173 7.04 -12.41 -19.83
CA ILE A 173 6.63 -12.26 -18.43
C ILE A 173 7.28 -11.03 -17.80
N ARG A 174 8.56 -10.79 -18.10
CA ARG A 174 9.26 -9.57 -17.68
C ARG A 174 8.50 -8.30 -18.10
N LYS A 175 8.05 -8.22 -19.35
CA LYS A 175 7.26 -7.07 -19.85
C LYS A 175 5.91 -6.92 -19.16
N LEU A 176 5.28 -8.02 -18.73
CA LEU A 176 4.05 -7.96 -17.94
C LEU A 176 4.33 -7.45 -16.52
N TYR A 177 5.40 -7.92 -15.90
CA TYR A 177 5.88 -7.47 -14.59
C TYR A 177 6.24 -5.98 -14.58
N GLU A 178 6.93 -5.48 -15.60
CA GLU A 178 7.29 -4.05 -15.71
C GLU A 178 6.05 -3.13 -15.78
N ARG A 179 4.90 -3.62 -16.28
CA ARG A 179 3.64 -2.86 -16.27
C ARG A 179 3.04 -2.71 -14.87
N CYS A 180 3.41 -3.57 -13.93
CA CYS A 180 2.97 -3.50 -12.54
C CYS A 180 3.70 -2.41 -11.74
N TYR A 181 4.78 -1.81 -12.27
CA TYR A 181 5.65 -0.89 -11.51
C TYR A 181 4.91 0.32 -10.95
N LYS A 182 4.04 0.90 -11.77
CA LYS A 182 3.33 2.13 -11.41
C LYS A 182 2.32 1.91 -10.29
N ASP A 183 1.62 0.77 -10.33
CA ASP A 183 0.38 0.58 -9.59
C ASP A 183 0.45 -0.54 -8.53
N ASN A 184 1.49 -1.38 -8.54
CA ASN A 184 1.56 -2.59 -7.70
C ASN A 184 2.95 -2.86 -7.08
N LEU A 185 3.94 -1.98 -7.25
CA LEU A 185 5.27 -2.11 -6.64
C LEU A 185 5.66 -0.83 -5.93
N HIS A 186 4.97 -0.52 -4.83
CA HIS A 186 5.23 0.69 -4.05
C HIS A 186 6.27 0.46 -2.96
N SER A 187 6.35 -0.78 -2.46
CA SER A 187 7.33 -1.20 -1.47
C SER A 187 8.74 -1.22 -2.06
N LEU A 188 9.62 -0.30 -1.59
CA LEU A 188 11.01 -0.19 -2.07
C LEU A 188 11.78 -1.51 -1.95
N TRP A 189 11.59 -2.24 -0.85
CA TRP A 189 12.24 -3.54 -0.61
C TRP A 189 11.80 -4.60 -1.64
N ALA A 190 10.58 -4.52 -2.17
CA ALA A 190 10.10 -5.49 -3.14
C ALA A 190 10.88 -5.40 -4.46
N GLY A 191 11.14 -4.19 -4.94
CA GLY A 191 11.95 -3.99 -6.15
C GLY A 191 13.46 -4.17 -5.93
N GLN A 192 13.98 -3.76 -4.77
CA GLN A 192 15.42 -3.73 -4.50
C GLN A 192 15.97 -5.06 -3.93
N GLU A 193 15.15 -5.80 -3.19
CA GLU A 193 15.55 -7.03 -2.49
C GLU A 193 14.81 -8.25 -3.03
N LEU A 194 13.48 -8.22 -3.12
CA LEU A 194 12.66 -9.40 -3.43
C LEU A 194 12.76 -9.84 -4.90
N TYR A 195 12.46 -8.93 -5.84
CA TYR A 195 12.44 -9.21 -7.28
C TYR A 195 13.76 -8.86 -8.00
N ARG A 196 14.84 -8.71 -7.24
CA ARG A 196 16.18 -8.53 -7.83
C ARG A 196 16.68 -9.87 -8.36
N LYS A 197 17.33 -9.85 -9.54
CA LYS A 197 17.89 -11.07 -10.11
C LYS A 197 19.00 -11.64 -9.21
N GLY A 198 18.94 -12.94 -8.95
CA GLY A 198 20.02 -13.70 -8.31
C GLY A 198 19.69 -14.30 -6.95
N ASN A 199 18.52 -14.01 -6.38
CA ASN A 199 18.05 -14.67 -5.15
C ASN A 199 17.81 -16.16 -5.40
N THR A 200 18.27 -17.01 -4.49
CA THR A 200 17.84 -18.42 -4.41
C THR A 200 16.40 -18.51 -3.90
N ARG A 201 15.82 -19.72 -3.94
CA ARG A 201 14.49 -19.98 -3.39
C ARG A 201 14.42 -19.66 -1.90
N GLU A 202 15.44 -20.07 -1.16
CA GLU A 202 15.55 -19.81 0.28
C GLU A 202 15.63 -18.31 0.55
N GLU A 203 16.54 -17.59 -0.12
CA GLU A 203 16.70 -16.15 0.05
C GLU A 203 15.42 -15.38 -0.31
N PHE A 204 14.75 -15.75 -1.41
CA PHE A 204 13.49 -15.14 -1.81
C PHE A 204 12.41 -15.35 -0.75
N CYS A 205 12.24 -16.59 -0.27
CA CYS A 205 11.26 -16.91 0.77
C CYS A 205 11.56 -16.17 2.07
N ASP A 206 12.83 -16.07 2.46
CA ASP A 206 13.26 -15.39 3.68
C ASP A 206 13.01 -13.88 3.60
N ILE A 207 13.34 -13.23 2.47
CA ILE A 207 13.04 -11.81 2.24
C ILE A 207 11.53 -11.58 2.31
N LEU A 208 10.73 -12.42 1.64
CA LEU A 208 9.28 -12.31 1.64
C LEU A 208 8.72 -12.46 3.06
N GLN A 209 9.17 -13.48 3.80
CA GLN A 209 8.73 -13.73 5.19
C GLN A 209 9.09 -12.56 6.12
N LYS A 210 10.36 -12.12 6.08
CA LYS A 210 10.87 -11.04 6.92
C LYS A 210 10.06 -9.75 6.78
N ASN A 211 9.55 -9.47 5.57
CA ASN A 211 8.78 -8.26 5.29
C ASN A 211 7.26 -8.46 5.48
N MET A 212 6.71 -9.63 5.16
CA MET A 212 5.27 -9.89 5.28
C MET A 212 4.82 -10.22 6.70
N GLN A 213 5.62 -10.95 7.47
CA GLN A 213 5.21 -11.44 8.79
C GLN A 213 4.89 -10.30 9.78
N PRO A 214 5.68 -9.21 9.87
CA PRO A 214 5.32 -8.07 10.72
C PRO A 214 3.99 -7.41 10.33
N VAL A 215 3.72 -7.31 9.02
CA VAL A 215 2.46 -6.74 8.50
C VAL A 215 1.27 -7.64 8.88
N TYR A 216 1.42 -8.95 8.73
CA TYR A 216 0.43 -9.94 9.13
C TYR A 216 0.15 -9.90 10.64
N ASP A 217 1.20 -9.86 11.46
CA ASP A 217 1.09 -9.83 12.92
C ASP A 217 0.46 -8.51 13.41
N SER A 218 0.70 -7.41 12.71
CA SER A 218 0.01 -6.14 12.97
C SER A 218 -1.49 -6.22 12.63
N ALA A 219 -1.86 -6.80 11.49
CA ALA A 219 -3.27 -7.02 11.14
C ALA A 219 -3.98 -7.84 12.21
N ARG A 220 -3.36 -8.94 12.65
CA ARG A 220 -3.90 -9.81 13.70
C ARG A 220 -4.07 -9.07 15.03
N ARG A 221 -3.09 -8.25 15.45
CA ARG A 221 -3.19 -7.41 16.66
C ARG A 221 -4.32 -6.38 16.59
N GLN A 222 -4.67 -5.93 15.38
CA GLN A 222 -5.77 -4.99 15.14
C GLN A 222 -7.14 -5.67 14.99
N GLY A 223 -7.24 -6.97 15.30
CA GLY A 223 -8.51 -7.68 15.40
C GLY A 223 -8.97 -8.35 14.10
N TYR A 224 -8.13 -8.45 13.08
CA TYR A 224 -8.43 -9.26 11.91
C TYR A 224 -8.50 -10.74 12.29
N GLU A 225 -9.66 -11.36 12.07
CA GLU A 225 -9.90 -12.76 12.41
C GLU A 225 -9.12 -13.72 11.51
N ILE A 226 -8.81 -14.90 12.06
CA ILE A 226 -8.23 -16.00 11.28
C ILE A 226 -9.34 -16.72 10.52
N TRP A 227 -9.13 -16.96 9.24
CA TRP A 227 -9.97 -17.80 8.41
C TRP A 227 -9.69 -19.28 8.71
N ASN A 228 -10.68 -19.93 9.33
CA ASN A 228 -10.62 -21.37 9.56
C ASN A 228 -11.21 -22.10 8.34
N TRP A 229 -10.38 -22.33 7.32
CA TRP A 229 -10.76 -23.18 6.20
C TRP A 229 -10.87 -24.63 6.68
N GLN A 230 -12.09 -25.09 6.87
CA GLN A 230 -12.39 -26.51 7.04
C GLN A 230 -12.62 -27.05 5.63
N GLY A 231 -11.58 -27.64 5.04
CA GLY A 231 -11.71 -28.28 3.74
C GLY A 231 -12.89 -29.23 3.72
N SER A 232 -13.57 -29.35 2.57
CA SER A 232 -14.56 -30.39 2.39
C SER A 232 -13.87 -31.72 2.69
N ARG A 233 -14.22 -32.35 3.82
CA ARG A 233 -13.84 -33.73 4.10
C ARG A 233 -14.36 -34.57 2.93
N ARG A 234 -13.48 -34.89 1.99
CA ARG A 234 -13.67 -35.97 1.03
C ARG A 234 -12.84 -37.14 1.52
#